data_AF-A0A5C7KY10-F1
#
_entry.id   AF-A0A5C7KY10-F1
#
_cell.length_a   1.000
_cell.length_b   1.000
_cell.length_c   1.000
_cell.angle_alpha   90.00
_cell.angle_beta   90.00
_cell.angle_gamma   90.00
#
_symmetry.space_group_name_H-M   'P 1'
#
loop_
_entity.id
_entity.type
_entity.pdbx_description
1 polymer ?
#
loop_
_entity_poly.entity_id
_entity_poly.type
_entity_poly.pdbx_seq_one_letter_code
_entity_poly.pdbx_strand_id
1 'polypeptide(L)' 'MGRVLVVNDLMQRGYRYELVAPVGEDFDDDFSPELTPKEMLELGVFGGKYMTDCTEEFPKDWF' A
#
# COMPACT_ATOMS: atom_id res chain seq x y z
N MET A 1 -21.71 0.13 -1.84
CA MET A 1 -21.29 -0.37 -0.53
C MET A 1 -19.79 -0.60 -0.62
N GLY A 2 -18.98 0.21 0.07
CA GLY A 2 -17.53 0.04 0.06
C GLY A 2 -17.13 -1.25 0.75
N ARG A 3 -15.97 -1.80 0.37
CA ARG A 3 -15.41 -3.01 0.95
C ARG A 3 -14.78 -2.65 2.31
N VAL A 4 -15.20 -3.30 3.40
CA VAL A 4 -14.53 -3.13 4.70
C VAL A 4 -13.31 -4.05 4.76
N LEU A 5 -12.15 -3.47 5.01
CA LEU A 5 -10.89 -4.19 5.23
C LEU A 5 -10.59 -4.28 6.72
N VAL A 6 -9.98 -5.40 7.13
CA VAL A 6 -9.56 -5.64 8.52
C VAL A 6 -8.06 -5.92 8.51
N VAL A 7 -7.29 -5.09 9.21
CA VAL A 7 -5.83 -5.20 9.27
C VAL A 7 -5.41 -5.99 10.50
N ASN A 8 -4.48 -6.93 10.28
CA ASN A 8 -3.86 -7.75 11.32
C ASN A 8 -2.37 -7.93 10.99
N ASP A 9 -1.56 -6.98 11.40
CA ASP A 9 -0.10 -6.99 11.25
C ASP A 9 0.59 -7.05 12.63
N LEU A 10 1.91 -6.92 12.69
CA LEU A 10 2.67 -6.96 13.95
C LEU A 10 2.43 -5.73 14.85
N MET A 11 1.96 -4.62 14.27
CA MET A 11 1.76 -3.33 14.93
C MET A 11 0.30 -3.11 15.36
N GLN A 12 -0.67 -3.68 14.65
CA GLN A 12 -2.11 -3.45 14.84
C GLN A 12 -2.92 -4.72 14.55
N ARG A 13 -3.97 -4.97 15.36
CA ARG A 13 -4.87 -6.11 15.21
C ARG A 13 -6.33 -5.67 15.28
N GLY A 14 -7.14 -6.11 14.33
CA GLY A 14 -8.57 -5.82 14.27
C GLY A 14 -8.91 -4.39 13.87
N TYR A 15 -7.96 -3.60 13.38
CA TYR A 15 -8.23 -2.28 12.80
C TYR A 15 -9.09 -2.44 11.54
N ARG A 16 -10.05 -1.54 11.33
CA ARG A 16 -11.01 -1.65 10.21
C ARG A 16 -11.19 -0.30 9.52
N TYR A 17 -11.26 -0.34 8.20
CA TYR A 17 -11.57 0.83 7.38
C TYR A 17 -12.40 0.45 6.16
N GLU A 18 -13.16 1.41 5.62
CA GLU A 18 -13.90 1.25 4.37
C GLU A 18 -13.01 1.66 3.20
N LEU A 19 -12.91 0.80 2.19
CA LEU A 19 -12.26 1.10 0.93
C LEU A 19 -13.16 2.04 0.12
N VAL A 20 -12.74 3.30 0.01
CA VAL A 20 -13.48 4.36 -0.68
C VAL A 20 -13.07 4.55 -2.14
N ALA A 21 -11.91 4.01 -2.53
CA ALA A 21 -11.35 4.10 -3.88
C ALA A 21 -10.74 2.76 -4.32
N PRO A 22 -10.75 2.44 -5.62
CA PRO A 22 -10.07 1.27 -6.16
C PRO A 22 -8.54 1.35 -6.04
N VAL A 23 -7.88 0.19 -6.04
CA VAL A 23 -6.41 0.12 -5.94
C VAL A 23 -5.79 0.44 -7.30
N GLY A 24 -4.86 1.40 -7.33
CA GLY A 24 -4.15 1.75 -8.57
C GLY A 24 -4.98 2.58 -9.54
N GLU A 25 -6.08 3.17 -9.08
CA GLU A 25 -7.02 3.95 -9.86
C GLU A 25 -7.45 5.20 -9.06
N ASP A 26 -8.13 6.15 -9.72
CA ASP A 26 -8.68 7.37 -9.09
C ASP A 26 -7.63 8.28 -8.44
N PHE A 27 -6.45 8.38 -9.08
CA PHE A 27 -5.43 9.33 -8.69
C PHE A 27 -5.80 10.76 -9.11
N ASP A 28 -5.37 11.74 -8.33
CA ASP A 28 -5.48 13.15 -8.68
C ASP A 28 -4.71 13.43 -9.99
N ASP A 29 -5.24 14.29 -10.86
CA ASP A 29 -4.62 14.62 -12.15
C ASP A 29 -3.21 15.24 -11.99
N ASP A 30 -2.95 15.93 -10.87
CA ASP A 30 -1.64 16.50 -10.57
C ASP A 30 -0.68 15.49 -9.91
N PHE A 31 -1.13 14.26 -9.63
CA PHE A 31 -0.31 13.21 -9.05
C PHE A 31 0.57 12.52 -10.11
N SER A 32 1.75 13.10 -10.33
CA SER A 32 2.76 12.56 -11.25
C SER A 32 4.07 12.28 -10.51
N PRO A 33 4.20 11.12 -9.82
CA PRO A 33 5.43 10.78 -9.12
C PRO A 33 6.56 10.46 -10.11
N GLU A 34 7.78 10.89 -9.78
CA GLU A 34 8.98 10.60 -10.60
C GLU A 34 9.40 9.14 -10.54
N LEU A 35 9.01 8.43 -9.48
CA LEU A 35 9.36 7.04 -9.22
C LEU A 35 8.11 6.23 -8.97
N THR A 36 8.08 5.04 -9.54
CA THR A 36 7.12 4.01 -9.20
C THR A 36 7.42 3.42 -7.81
N PRO A 37 6.43 2.84 -7.12
CA PRO A 37 6.67 2.17 -5.85
C PRO A 37 7.72 1.06 -5.91
N LYS A 38 7.81 0.36 -7.06
CA LYS A 38 8.84 -0.65 -7.33
C LYS A 38 10.25 -0.05 -7.35
N GLU A 39 10.43 1.07 -8.06
CA GLU A 39 11.72 1.78 -8.10
C GLU A 39 12.09 2.32 -6.71
N MET A 40 11.12 2.84 -5.95
CA MET A 40 11.36 3.28 -4.57
C MET A 40 11.80 2.12 -3.66
N LEU A 41 11.24 0.93 -3.87
CA LEU A 41 11.62 -0.27 -3.13
C LEU A 41 13.05 -0.70 -3.47
N GLU A 42 13.42 -0.74 -4.76
CA GLU A 42 14.77 -1.05 -5.21
C GLU A 42 15.83 -0.06 -4.67
N LEU A 43 15.47 1.22 -4.57
CA LEU A 43 16.33 2.25 -3.98
C LEU A 43 16.46 2.13 -2.45
N GLY A 44 15.69 1.26 -1.80
CA GLY A 44 15.73 1.05 -0.35
C GLY A 44 15.11 2.18 0.45
N VAL A 45 14.21 2.99 -0.13
CA VAL A 45 13.52 4.11 0.53
C VAL A 45 12.79 3.66 1.81
N PHE A 46 12.36 2.40 1.83
CA PHE A 46 11.64 1.77 2.94
C PHE A 46 12.54 1.18 4.04
N GLY A 47 13.86 1.41 3.99
CA GLY A 47 14.78 1.09 5.10
C GLY A 47 14.81 -0.38 5.55
N GLY A 48 14.35 -1.31 4.71
CA GLY A 48 14.34 -2.75 4.99
C GLY A 48 13.45 -3.20 6.16
N LYS A 49 12.62 -2.31 6.73
CA LYS A 49 11.75 -2.60 7.88
C LYS A 49 10.26 -2.47 7.57
N TYR A 50 9.90 -1.68 6.56
CA TYR A 50 8.52 -1.62 6.09
C TYR A 50 8.24 -2.76 5.11
N MET A 51 6.97 -3.13 4.96
CA MET A 51 6.49 -4.14 4.01
C MET A 51 6.96 -5.58 4.29
N THR A 52 7.35 -5.89 5.52
CA THR A 52 7.86 -7.23 5.91
C THR A 52 6.76 -8.22 6.30
N ASP A 53 5.66 -7.74 6.86
CA ASP A 53 4.58 -8.52 7.47
C ASP A 53 3.17 -8.15 6.95
N CYS A 54 3.11 -7.22 5.99
CA CYS A 54 1.89 -6.69 5.39
C CYS A 54 1.91 -6.75 3.85
N THR A 55 2.67 -7.69 3.26
CA THR A 55 2.82 -7.79 1.79
C THR A 55 1.50 -8.03 1.05
N GLU A 56 0.51 -8.64 1.69
CA GLU A 56 -0.84 -8.85 1.13
C GLU A 56 -1.65 -7.56 0.99
N GLU A 57 -1.25 -6.47 1.65
CA GLU A 57 -1.90 -5.16 1.56
C GLU A 57 -1.49 -4.37 0.31
N PHE A 58 -0.39 -4.75 -0.33
CA PHE A 58 0.18 -4.03 -1.47
C PHE A 58 0.06 -4.85 -2.76
N PRO A 59 0.00 -4.19 -3.93
CA PRO A 59 0.01 -4.89 -5.21
C PRO A 59 1.28 -5.74 -5.37
N LYS A 60 1.13 -6.96 -5.90
CA LYS A 60 2.27 -7.85 -6.16
C LYS A 60 3.33 -7.24 -7.07
N ASP A 61 2.94 -6.31 -7.94
CA ASP A 61 3.84 -5.62 -8.89
C ASP A 61 4.82 -4.65 -8.21
N TRP A 62 4.56 -4.26 -6.95
CA TRP A 62 5.50 -3.44 -6.19
C TRP A 62 6.78 -4.18 -5.80
N PHE A 63 6.72 -5.52 -5.74
CA PHE A 63 7.81 -6.40 -5.31
C PHE A 63 8.42 -7.14 -6.51
#